data_AF-A0A9E6P3P4-F1
#
_entry.id   AF-A0A9E6P3P4-F1
#
_cell.length_a   1.000
_cell.length_b   1.000
_cell.length_c   1.000
_cell.angle_alpha   90.00
_cell.angle_beta   90.00
_cell.angle_gamma   90.00
#
_symmetry.space_group_name_H-M   'P 1'
#
loop_
_entity.id
_entity.type
_entity.pdbx_description
1 polymer ?
#
loop_
_entity_poly.entity_id
_entity_poly.type
_entity_poly.pdbx_seq_one_letter_code
_entity_poly.pdbx_strand_id
1 'polypeptide(L)'
;MSRNSPKRIMTDDQIAAQESRIPALASKAFSHAYRIALANGAAILVVRDDLLLEVTKETSVVLRSAGAFGKLKSGTRLRIKKYPQSTFD
;
A
#
# COMPACT_ATOMS: atom_id res chain seq x y z
N MET A 1 20.74 -34.41 5.85
CA MET A 1 19.69 -34.59 4.82
C MET A 1 19.19 -33.22 4.39
N SER A 2 19.52 -32.79 3.16
CA SER A 2 19.17 -31.48 2.64
C SER A 2 17.69 -31.44 2.19
N ARG A 3 16.89 -30.52 2.75
CA ARG A 3 15.52 -30.25 2.30
C ARG A 3 15.52 -29.36 1.06
N ASN A 4 16.13 -29.83 -0.03
CA ASN A 4 15.95 -29.21 -1.34
C ASN A 4 14.73 -29.82 -2.01
N SER A 5 13.54 -29.40 -1.58
CA SER A 5 12.32 -29.69 -2.34
C SER A 5 12.37 -28.90 -3.65
N PRO A 6 12.18 -29.54 -4.82
CA PRO A 6 12.09 -28.81 -6.08
C PRO A 6 10.93 -27.81 -5.99
N LYS A 7 11.19 -26.53 -6.26
CA LYS A 7 10.13 -25.52 -6.38
C LYS A 7 9.15 -26.04 -7.43
N ARG A 8 7.93 -26.40 -7.02
CA ARG A 8 6.86 -26.75 -7.95
C ARG A 8 6.67 -25.55 -8.87
N ILE A 9 6.90 -25.77 -10.16
CA ILE A 9 6.53 -24.82 -11.20
C ILE A 9 5.00 -24.74 -11.14
N MET A 10 4.48 -23.57 -10.76
CA MET A 10 3.04 -23.34 -10.70
C MET A 10 2.52 -23.14 -12.11
N THR A 11 1.36 -23.72 -12.40
CA THR A 11 0.69 -23.49 -13.69
C THR A 11 0.11 -22.08 -13.74
N ASP A 12 -0.11 -21.54 -14.94
CA ASP A 12 -0.65 -20.18 -15.12
C ASP A 12 -2.00 -20.00 -14.39
N ASP A 13 -2.85 -21.04 -14.37
CA ASP A 13 -4.11 -21.04 -13.60
C ASP A 13 -3.90 -20.91 -12.09
N GLN A 14 -2.84 -21.52 -11.55
CA GLN A 14 -2.49 -21.43 -10.13
C GLN A 14 -1.94 -20.05 -9.78
N ILE A 15 -1.19 -19.43 -10.70
CA ILE A 15 -0.69 -18.06 -10.56
C ILE A 15 -1.87 -17.09 -10.58
N ALA A 16 -2.75 -17.18 -11.58
CA ALA A 16 -3.95 -16.35 -11.68
C ALA A 16 -4.86 -16.49 -10.44
N ALA A 17 -5.03 -17.72 -9.93
CA ALA A 17 -5.78 -17.98 -8.71
C ALA A 17 -5.12 -17.34 -7.47
N GLN A 18 -3.79 -17.30 -7.38
CA GLN A 18 -3.09 -16.60 -6.30
C GLN A 18 -3.17 -15.07 -6.46
N GLU A 19 -3.00 -14.56 -7.67
CA GLU A 19 -3.05 -13.13 -7.96
C GLU A 19 -4.44 -12.55 -7.69
N SER A 20 -5.50 -13.32 -7.96
CA SER A 20 -6.88 -12.92 -7.62
C SER A 20 -7.10 -12.72 -6.11
N ARG A 21 -6.26 -13.32 -5.25
CA ARG A 21 -6.33 -13.17 -3.79
C ARG A 21 -5.52 -11.98 -3.26
N ILE A 22 -4.61 -11.41 -4.08
CA ILE A 22 -3.78 -10.27 -3.68
C ILE A 22 -4.62 -9.08 -3.21
N PRO A 23 -5.71 -8.68 -3.90
CA PRO A 23 -6.56 -7.56 -3.44
C PRO A 23 -7.12 -7.78 -2.03
N ALA A 24 -7.61 -8.98 -1.74
CA ALA A 24 -8.17 -9.31 -0.42
C ALA A 24 -7.08 -9.32 0.67
N LEU A 25 -5.89 -9.85 0.35
CA LEU A 25 -4.76 -9.85 1.27
C LEU A 25 -4.27 -8.42 1.56
N ALA A 26 -4.12 -7.61 0.52
CA ALA A 26 -3.71 -6.21 0.63
C ALA A 26 -4.71 -5.40 1.45
N SER A 27 -6.02 -5.60 1.23
CA SER A 27 -7.07 -4.95 2.01
C SER A 27 -7.01 -5.31 3.50
N LYS A 28 -6.81 -6.59 3.83
CA LYS A 28 -6.65 -7.05 5.22
C LYS A 28 -5.40 -6.48 5.87
N ALA A 29 -4.26 -6.53 5.19
CA ALA A 29 -2.99 -6.00 5.69
C ALA A 29 -3.07 -4.50 5.94
N PHE A 30 -3.65 -3.74 5.00
CA PHE A 30 -3.87 -2.31 5.14
C PHE A 30 -4.81 -2.01 6.32
N SER A 31 -5.95 -2.69 6.43
CA SER A 31 -6.91 -2.49 7.53
C SER A 31 -6.28 -2.70 8.91
N HIS A 32 -5.44 -3.73 9.03
CA HIS A 32 -4.71 -4.03 10.25
C HIS A 32 -3.67 -2.94 10.57
N ALA A 33 -2.83 -2.57 9.61
CA ALA A 33 -1.82 -1.53 9.77
C ALA A 33 -2.46 -0.17 10.10
N TYR A 34 -3.54 0.18 9.41
CA TYR A 34 -4.34 1.38 9.65
C TYR A 34 -4.82 1.46 11.10
N ARG A 35 -5.43 0.38 11.61
CA ARG A 35 -5.88 0.32 13.00
C ARG A 35 -4.75 0.49 14.00
N ILE A 36 -3.61 -0.17 13.79
CA ILE A 36 -2.45 -0.07 14.69
C ILE A 36 -1.90 1.35 14.69
N ALA A 37 -1.72 1.95 13.51
CA ALA A 37 -1.21 3.30 13.39
C ALA A 37 -2.10 4.32 14.12
N LEU A 38 -3.43 4.24 13.96
CA LEU A 38 -4.36 5.10 14.70
C LEU A 38 -4.32 4.85 16.22
N ALA A 39 -4.23 3.59 16.65
CA ALA A 39 -4.13 3.26 18.07
C ALA A 39 -2.87 3.84 18.72
N ASN A 40 -1.78 3.93 17.95
CA ASN A 40 -0.51 4.53 18.36
C ASN A 40 -0.50 6.07 18.24
N GLY A 41 -1.62 6.70 17.87
CA GLY A 41 -1.73 8.16 17.75
C GLY A 41 -1.12 8.73 16.47
N ALA A 42 -0.84 7.90 15.46
CA ALA A 42 -0.36 8.40 14.17
C ALA A 42 -1.48 9.06 13.36
N ALA A 43 -1.12 10.05 12.55
CA ALA A 43 -1.96 10.59 11.49
C ALA A 43 -1.73 9.81 10.19
N ILE A 44 -2.81 9.41 9.51
CA ILE A 44 -2.76 8.60 8.29
C ILE A 44 -3.43 9.37 7.15
N LEU A 45 -2.75 9.44 6.01
CA LEU A 45 -3.31 9.99 4.78
C LEU A 45 -4.09 8.90 4.04
N VAL A 46 -5.37 9.16 3.78
CA VAL A 46 -6.27 8.25 3.08
C VAL A 46 -7.03 9.00 1.99
N VAL A 47 -7.22 8.36 0.84
CA VAL A 47 -8.11 8.88 -0.21
C VAL A 47 -9.47 8.20 -0.07
N ARG A 48 -10.53 8.99 0.07
CA ARG A 48 -11.94 8.54 0.03
C ARG A 48 -12.74 9.54 -0.79
N ASP A 49 -13.60 9.04 -1.67
CA ASP A 49 -14.50 9.87 -2.49
C ASP A 49 -13.78 11.02 -3.21
N ASP A 50 -12.62 10.73 -3.83
CA ASP A 50 -11.73 11.71 -4.50
C ASP A 50 -11.21 12.86 -3.63
N LEU A 51 -11.29 12.71 -2.30
CA LEU A 51 -10.73 13.61 -1.31
C LEU A 51 -9.55 12.95 -0.61
N LEU A 52 -8.46 13.70 -0.46
CA LEU A 52 -7.35 13.33 0.42
C LEU A 52 -7.69 13.81 1.83
N LEU A 53 -7.78 12.87 2.77
CA LEU A 53 -8.04 13.13 4.18
C LEU A 53 -6.84 12.77 5.04
N GLU A 54 -6.61 13.56 6.08
CA GLU A 54 -5.80 13.20 7.22
C GLU A 54 -6.71 12.62 8.30
N VAL A 55 -6.44 11.37 8.69
CA VAL A 55 -7.22 10.65 9.68
C VAL A 55 -6.36 10.38 10.90
N THR A 56 -6.84 10.83 12.05
CA THR A 56 -6.30 10.49 13.37
C THR A 56 -7.30 9.60 14.10
N LYS A 57 -7.00 9.25 15.36
CA LYS A 57 -7.93 8.49 16.21
C LYS A 57 -9.26 9.21 16.43
N GLU A 58 -9.24 10.54 16.43
CA GLU A 58 -10.35 11.38 16.88
C GLU A 58 -10.98 12.18 15.74
N THR A 59 -10.20 12.50 14.71
CA THR A 59 -10.61 13.42 13.65
C THR A 59 -10.33 12.85 12.27
N SER A 60 -11.13 13.31 11.32
CA SER A 60 -10.93 13.09 9.89
C SER A 60 -11.06 14.44 9.21
N VAL A 61 -9.94 14.99 8.76
CA VAL A 61 -9.87 16.34 8.16
C VAL A 61 -9.59 16.21 6.68
N VAL A 62 -10.41 16.85 5.84
CA VAL A 62 -10.16 16.92 4.39
C VAL A 62 -9.04 17.91 4.14
N LEU A 63 -7.96 17.45 3.50
CA LEU A 63 -6.83 18.31 3.14
C LEU A 63 -7.05 18.99 1.79
N ARG A 64 -7.49 18.22 0.78
CA ARG A 64 -7.70 18.67 -0.59
C ARG A 64 -8.45 17.63 -1.41
N SER A 65 -8.95 18.03 -2.58
CA SER A 65 -9.28 17.04 -3.61
C SER A 65 -8.00 16.31 -4.03
N ALA A 66 -8.10 14.98 -4.07
CA ALA A 66 -7.04 14.11 -4.56
C ALA A 66 -6.83 14.31 -6.08
N GLY A 67 -7.85 14.83 -6.77
CA GLY A 67 -7.86 14.99 -8.22
C GLY A 67 -7.73 13.65 -8.95
N ALA A 68 -7.76 13.69 -10.27
CA ALA A 68 -7.32 12.54 -11.05
C ALA A 68 -5.82 12.36 -10.83
N PHE A 69 -5.41 11.39 -10.00
CA PHE A 69 -4.03 10.93 -10.00
C PHE A 69 -3.68 10.56 -11.44
N GLY A 70 -2.66 11.21 -12.00
CA GLY A 70 -2.29 11.03 -13.40
C GLY A 70 -2.13 9.55 -13.71
N LYS A 71 -2.76 9.07 -14.78
CA LYS A 71 -2.56 7.70 -15.24
C LYS A 71 -1.10 7.55 -15.64
N LEU A 72 -0.36 6.71 -14.92
CA LEU A 72 0.97 6.29 -15.35
C LEU A 72 0.78 5.52 -16.66
N LYS A 73 1.36 6.03 -17.75
CA LYS A 73 1.36 5.29 -19.01
C LYS A 73 2.09 3.96 -18.81
N SER A 74 1.63 2.91 -19.49
CA SER A 74 2.38 1.65 -19.52
C SER A 74 3.83 1.93 -19.96
N GLY A 75 4.80 1.34 -19.26
CA GLY A 75 6.22 1.59 -19.48
C GLY A 75 6.82 2.79 -18.72
N THR A 76 6.03 3.51 -17.91
CA THR A 76 6.57 4.60 -17.07
C THR A 76 7.52 4.03 -16.01
N ARG A 77 8.80 4.40 -16.08
CA ARG A 77 9.80 4.02 -15.08
C ARG A 77 9.77 5.00 -13.91
N LEU A 78 9.31 4.54 -12.75
CA LEU A 78 9.37 5.31 -11.51
C LEU A 78 10.81 5.32 -10.99
N ARG A 79 11.41 6.51 -10.90
CA ARG A 79 12.73 6.70 -10.30
C ARG A 79 12.56 7.19 -8.86
N ILE A 80 12.70 6.28 -7.91
CA ILE A 80 12.69 6.62 -6.49
C ILE A 80 14.04 7.28 -6.17
N LYS A 81 14.04 8.61 -5.94
CA LYS A 81 15.19 9.28 -5.35
C LYS A 81 15.16 9.00 -3.85
N LYS A 82 16.15 8.25 -3.36
CA LYS A 82 16.42 8.18 -1.92
C LYS A 82 17.02 9.53 -1.52
N TYR A 83 16.28 10.30 -0.74
CA TYR A 83 16.87 11.43 -0.05
C TYR A 83 17.64 10.89 1.16
N PRO A 84 18.89 11.34 1.39
CA PRO A 84 19.57 11.06 2.64
C PRO A 84 18.74 11.66 3.78
N GLN A 85 18.54 10.87 4.83
CA GLN A 85 17.79 11.23 6.01
C GLN A 85 18.36 12.54 6.56
N SER A 86 17.60 13.64 6.45
CA SER A 86 17.98 14.91 7.05
C SER A 86 17.99 14.70 8.55
N THR A 87 19.17 14.71 9.16
CA THR A 87 19.36 15.01 10.57
C THR A 87 18.73 16.37 10.82
N PHE A 88 17.60 16.36 11.55
CA PHE A 88 17.10 17.55 12.20
C PHE A 88 17.99 17.75 13.44
N ASP A 89 18.79 18.82 13.41
CA ASP A 89 19.39 19.43 14.60
C ASP A 89 18.39 20.41 15.24
#